data_AF-A0A2M7FKZ8-F1
#
_entry.id   AF-A0A2M7FKZ8-F1
#
_cell.length_a   1.000
_cell.length_b   1.000
_cell.length_c   1.000
_cell.angle_alpha   90.00
_cell.angle_beta   90.00
_cell.angle_gamma   90.00
#
_symmetry.space_group_name_H-M   'P 1'
#
loop_
_entity.id
_entity.type
_entity.pdbx_description
1 polymer ?
#
loop_
_entity_poly.entity_id
_entity_poly.type
_entity_poly.pdbx_seq_one_letter_code
_entity_poly.pdbx_strand_id
1 'polypeptide(L)'
;MAEASSPTSARYTAAEKHTPMMQQYLGIKAQHPDLLLFYRMGDFYELFHEDAERAAKLLNITLTQRGTSNGQPIKMAGVPYHAAEQYLARLVKLGESVAIC
;
A
#
# COMPACT_ATOMS: atom_id res chain seq x y z
N MET A 1 -45.05 30.53 8.32
CA MET A 1 -45.09 29.11 7.93
C MET A 1 -43.67 28.68 7.62
N ALA A 2 -43.21 27.69 8.36
CA ALA A 2 -41.88 27.10 8.25
C ALA A 2 -41.79 26.19 7.02
N GLU A 3 -40.60 26.10 6.44
CA GLU A 3 -39.98 24.80 6.19
C GLU A 3 -38.45 24.93 6.29
N ALA A 4 -37.90 24.19 7.25
CA ALA A 4 -36.50 23.86 7.34
C ALA A 4 -36.18 22.76 6.31
N SER A 5 -34.92 22.68 5.86
CA SER A 5 -34.00 21.60 6.28
C SER A 5 -32.93 21.33 5.21
N SER A 6 -31.69 21.65 5.59
CA SER A 6 -30.48 20.82 5.44
C SER A 6 -29.83 20.59 4.06
N PRO A 7 -28.49 20.76 3.95
CA PRO A 7 -27.71 20.25 2.83
C PRO A 7 -27.65 18.72 2.91
N THR A 8 -28.05 18.02 1.84
CA THR A 8 -27.89 16.56 1.74
C THR A 8 -26.39 16.23 1.69
N SER A 9 -25.93 15.67 2.80
CA SER A 9 -24.62 15.07 3.01
C SER A 9 -24.48 13.84 2.10
N ALA A 10 -23.88 13.99 0.93
CA ALA A 10 -23.32 12.86 0.22
C ALA A 10 -21.96 12.56 0.84
N ARG A 11 -21.94 11.58 1.75
CA ARG A 11 -20.73 10.97 2.28
C ARG A 11 -19.91 10.46 1.10
N TYR A 12 -18.93 11.23 0.65
CA TYR A 12 -17.92 10.77 -0.30
C TYR A 12 -17.08 9.75 0.45
N THR A 13 -17.47 8.48 0.36
CA THR A 13 -16.74 7.38 0.98
C THR A 13 -15.38 7.33 0.32
N ALA A 14 -14.32 7.40 1.13
CA ALA A 14 -12.92 7.35 0.68
C ALA A 14 -12.60 6.09 -0.17
N ALA A 15 -13.51 5.11 -0.19
CA ALA A 15 -13.44 3.92 -1.01
C ALA A 15 -13.53 4.20 -2.53
N GLU A 16 -14.32 5.16 -3.02
CA GLU A 16 -14.60 5.26 -4.48
C GLU A 16 -13.49 5.88 -5.34
N LYS A 17 -12.40 6.39 -4.73
CA LYS A 17 -11.33 7.11 -5.45
C LYS A 17 -10.07 6.28 -5.74
N HIS A 18 -10.06 5.01 -5.33
CA HIS A 18 -8.92 4.12 -5.49
C HIS A 18 -9.20 3.06 -6.57
N THR A 19 -8.17 2.65 -7.31
CA THR A 19 -8.30 1.53 -8.25
C THR A 19 -8.72 0.26 -7.51
N PRO A 20 -9.47 -0.67 -8.14
CA PRO A 20 -9.92 -1.90 -7.49
C PRO A 20 -8.78 -2.68 -6.82
N MET A 21 -7.61 -2.72 -7.46
CA MET A 21 -6.41 -3.33 -6.89
C MET A 21 -5.93 -2.62 -5.62
N MET A 22 -5.94 -1.28 -5.60
CA MET A 22 -5.52 -0.52 -4.42
C MET A 22 -6.54 -0.63 -3.28
N GLN A 23 -7.83 -0.72 -3.58
CA GLN A 23 -8.85 -1.00 -2.55
C GLN A 23 -8.58 -2.33 -1.85
N GLN A 24 -8.23 -3.38 -2.62
CA GLN A 24 -7.88 -4.68 -2.06
C GLN A 24 -6.59 -4.62 -1.22
N TYR A 25 -5.55 -3.97 -1.74
CA TYR A 25 -4.30 -3.75 -1.00
C TYR A 25 -4.54 -3.02 0.33
N LEU A 26 -5.28 -1.92 0.30
CA LEU A 26 -5.61 -1.13 1.50
C LEU A 26 -6.46 -1.94 2.49
N GLY A 27 -7.37 -2.79 2.01
CA GLY A 27 -8.17 -3.68 2.86
C GLY A 27 -7.33 -4.73 3.60
N ILE A 28 -6.29 -5.27 2.96
CA ILE A 28 -5.34 -6.20 3.60
C ILE A 28 -4.42 -5.42 4.54
N LYS A 29 -3.92 -4.25 4.09
CA LYS A 29 -3.06 -3.38 4.90
C LYS A 29 -3.78 -2.87 6.17
N ALA A 30 -5.09 -2.66 6.12
CA ALA A 30 -5.88 -2.29 7.30
C ALA A 30 -5.89 -3.39 8.39
N GLN A 31 -5.68 -4.65 8.03
CA GLN A 31 -5.52 -5.76 8.98
C GLN A 31 -4.09 -5.84 9.54
N HIS A 32 -3.13 -5.23 8.84
CA HIS A 32 -1.71 -5.23 9.18
C HIS A 32 -1.10 -3.82 9.07
N PRO A 33 -1.61 -2.83 9.82
CA PRO A 33 -1.22 -1.42 9.66
C PRO A 33 0.28 -1.20 9.93
N ASP A 34 0.83 -1.93 10.90
CA ASP A 34 2.20 -1.76 11.39
C ASP A 34 3.23 -2.62 10.62
N LEU A 35 2.78 -3.55 9.78
CA LEU A 35 3.64 -4.51 9.09
C LEU A 35 3.86 -4.11 7.64
N LEU A 36 5.06 -4.38 7.10
CA LEU A 36 5.29 -4.23 5.66
C LEU A 36 4.45 -5.26 4.90
N LEU A 37 3.63 -4.83 3.94
CA LEU A 37 2.84 -5.73 3.12
C LEU A 37 3.52 -6.00 1.78
N PHE A 38 4.03 -7.22 1.60
CA PHE A 38 4.52 -7.73 0.33
C PHE A 38 3.35 -8.28 -0.46
N TYR A 39 2.86 -7.48 -1.40
CA TYR A 39 1.74 -7.85 -2.27
C TYR A 39 2.28 -8.48 -3.55
N ARG A 40 1.98 -9.77 -3.80
CA ARG A 40 2.49 -10.45 -4.99
C ARG A 40 1.77 -9.97 -6.25
N MET A 41 2.52 -9.38 -7.17
CA MET A 41 2.07 -9.12 -8.55
C MET A 41 3.00 -9.83 -9.54
N GLY A 42 2.55 -11.01 -10.00
CA GLY A 42 3.32 -11.85 -10.91
C GLY A 42 4.63 -12.33 -10.25
N ASP A 43 5.74 -11.94 -10.86
CA ASP A 43 7.10 -12.29 -10.42
C ASP A 43 7.73 -11.25 -9.48
N PHE A 44 6.96 -10.29 -8.98
CA PHE A 44 7.42 -9.29 -8.02
C PHE A 44 6.54 -9.27 -6.77
N TYR A 45 7.15 -9.01 -5.62
CA TYR A 45 6.45 -8.49 -4.46
C TYR A 45 6.53 -6.98 -4.49
N GLU A 46 5.37 -6.35 -4.60
CA GLU A 46 5.23 -4.90 -4.62
C GLU A 46 4.72 -4.41 -3.25
N LEU A 47 5.29 -3.30 -2.80
CA LEU A 47 4.84 -2.54 -1.63
C LEU A 47 4.40 -1.16 -2.12
N PHE A 48 3.41 -0.57 -1.44
CA PHE A 48 2.87 0.73 -1.83
C PHE A 48 2.89 1.76 -0.69
N HIS A 49 2.86 3.03 -1.06
CA HIS A 49 2.79 4.18 -0.15
C HIS A 49 3.95 4.21 0.86
N GLU A 50 3.66 4.26 2.16
CA GLU A 50 4.67 4.35 3.23
C GLU A 50 5.53 3.09 3.30
N ASP A 51 4.95 1.92 3.02
CA ASP A 51 5.69 0.65 3.00
C ASP A 51 6.74 0.65 1.90
N ALA A 52 6.42 1.24 0.74
CA ALA A 52 7.39 1.40 -0.34
C ALA A 52 8.58 2.27 0.09
N GLU A 53 8.33 3.38 0.78
CA GLU A 53 9.39 4.27 1.26
C GLU A 53 10.25 3.61 2.33
N ARG A 54 9.63 2.89 3.26
CA ARG A 54 10.33 2.13 4.31
C ARG A 54 11.16 1.02 3.69
N ALA A 55 10.57 0.18 2.84
CA ALA A 55 11.29 -0.91 2.16
C ALA A 55 12.44 -0.36 1.30
N ALA A 56 12.23 0.72 0.56
CA ALA A 56 13.29 1.37 -0.21
C ALA A 56 14.50 1.76 0.65
N LYS A 57 14.26 2.37 1.82
CA LYS A 57 15.32 2.76 2.76
C LYS A 57 16.00 1.56 3.43
N LEU A 58 15.21 0.61 3.94
CA LEU A 58 15.73 -0.54 4.70
C LEU A 58 16.47 -1.55 3.82
N LEU A 59 15.91 -1.82 2.64
CA LEU A 59 16.46 -2.80 1.70
C LEU A 59 17.44 -2.19 0.70
N ASN A 60 17.51 -0.86 0.64
CA ASN A 60 18.26 -0.10 -0.35
C ASN A 60 17.84 -0.47 -1.79
N ILE A 61 16.53 -0.49 -2.03
CA ILE A 61 15.92 -0.76 -3.33
C ILE A 61 15.35 0.53 -3.93
N THR A 62 15.18 0.55 -5.24
CA THR A 62 14.67 1.74 -5.95
C THR A 62 13.21 2.00 -5.57
N LEU A 63 12.96 3.17 -4.99
CA LEU A 63 11.62 3.72 -4.86
C LEU A 63 11.19 4.27 -6.23
N THR A 64 10.09 3.75 -6.75
CA THR A 64 9.48 4.22 -8.00
C THR A 64 8.06 4.70 -7.73
N GLN A 65 7.36 5.14 -8.78
CA GLN A 65 5.97 5.54 -8.69
C GLN A 65 5.20 5.03 -9.90
N ARG A 66 4.00 4.49 -9.69
CA ARG A 66 3.13 3.97 -10.75
C ARG A 66 1.79 4.67 -10.72
N GLY A 67 1.48 5.37 -11.81
CA GLY A 67 0.17 6.01 -12.01
C GLY A 67 -0.21 6.97 -10.89
N THR A 68 -1.51 7.24 -10.79
CA THR A 68 -2.11 8.06 -9.74
C THR A 68 -3.32 7.34 -9.15
N SER A 69 -3.48 7.41 -7.83
CA SER A 69 -4.63 6.90 -7.10
C SER A 69 -5.15 8.04 -6.23
N ASN A 70 -6.44 8.35 -6.30
CA ASN A 70 -7.05 9.49 -5.60
C ASN A 70 -6.31 10.82 -5.86
N GLY A 71 -5.82 11.02 -7.10
CA GLY A 71 -5.08 12.22 -7.51
C GLY A 71 -3.64 12.32 -6.98
N GLN A 72 -3.16 11.33 -6.21
CA GLN A 72 -1.78 11.27 -5.72
C GLN A 72 -0.98 10.18 -6.42
N PRO A 73 0.32 10.39 -6.70
CA PRO A 73 1.17 9.35 -7.26
C PRO A 73 1.34 8.18 -6.27
N ILE A 74 1.20 6.96 -6.78
CA ILE A 74 1.38 5.77 -5.95
C ILE A 74 2.87 5.46 -5.87
N LYS A 75 3.49 5.77 -4.73
CA LYS A 75 4.85 5.32 -4.45
C LYS A 75 4.87 3.81 -4.35
N MET A 76 5.81 3.17 -5.04
CA MET A 76 5.95 1.73 -5.07
C MET A 76 7.41 1.31 -4.98
N ALA A 77 7.67 0.21 -4.29
CA ALA A 77 8.94 -0.47 -4.28
C ALA A 77 8.70 -1.95 -4.54
N GLY A 78 9.57 -2.57 -5.33
CA GLY A 78 9.38 -3.95 -5.76
C GLY A 78 10.63 -4.77 -5.48
N VAL A 79 10.43 -6.01 -5.05
CA VAL A 79 11.50 -7.02 -5.00
C VAL A 79 11.12 -8.20 -5.90
N PRO A 80 12.07 -8.75 -6.67
CA PRO A 80 11.77 -9.90 -7.51
C PRO A 80 11.52 -11.14 -6.64
N TYR A 81 10.51 -11.93 -7.00
CA TYR A 81 10.04 -13.10 -6.25
C TYR A 81 11.18 -14.06 -5.92
N HIS A 82 12.04 -14.35 -6.90
CA HIS A 82 13.18 -15.26 -6.74
C HIS A 82 14.24 -14.75 -5.74
N ALA A 83 14.29 -13.45 -5.44
CA ALA A 83 15.22 -12.87 -4.47
C ALA A 83 14.50 -12.46 -3.17
N ALA A 84 13.18 -12.60 -3.09
CA ALA A 84 12.37 -12.13 -1.97
C ALA A 84 12.85 -12.69 -0.64
N GLU A 85 13.24 -13.96 -0.60
CA GLU A 85 13.75 -14.63 0.60
C GLU A 85 14.98 -13.92 1.19
N GLN A 86 15.88 -13.42 0.35
CA GLN A 86 17.07 -12.68 0.80
C GLN A 86 16.68 -11.32 1.41
N TYR A 87 15.70 -10.64 0.83
CA TYR A 87 15.20 -9.36 1.35
C TYR A 87 14.41 -9.56 2.66
N LEU A 88 13.59 -10.60 2.74
CA LEU A 88 12.86 -10.96 3.96
C LEU A 88 13.85 -11.28 5.10
N ALA A 89 14.90 -12.03 4.83
CA ALA A 89 15.94 -12.31 5.83
C ALA A 89 16.62 -11.03 6.35
N ARG A 90 16.79 -10.01 5.50
CA ARG A 90 17.31 -8.69 5.93
C ARG A 90 16.30 -7.94 6.80
N LEU A 91 15.01 -7.93 6.42
CA LEU A 91 13.96 -7.28 7.21
C LEU A 91 13.81 -7.92 8.60
N VAL A 92 13.78 -9.25 8.67
CA VAL A 92 13.69 -9.98 9.94
C VAL A 92 14.88 -9.68 10.86
N LYS A 93 16.10 -9.56 10.30
CA LYS A 93 17.30 -9.15 11.06
C LYS A 93 17.22 -7.72 11.60
N LEU A 94 16.46 -6.85 10.94
CA LEU A 94 16.19 -5.48 11.38
C LEU A 94 15.04 -5.41 12.40
N GLY A 95 14.39 -6.53 12.71
CA GLY A 95 13.21 -6.59 13.58
C GLY A 95 11.91 -6.18 12.88
N GLU A 96 11.92 -6.07 11.55
CA GLU A 96 10.76 -5.71 10.76
C GLU A 96 9.92 -6.95 10.47
N SER A 97 8.63 -6.85 10.74
CA SER A 97 7.67 -7.92 10.47
C SER A 97 6.96 -7.65 9.14
N VAL A 98 6.85 -8.70 8.32
CA VAL A 98 6.37 -8.59 6.94
C VAL A 98 5.18 -9.53 6.73
N ALA A 99 4.08 -9.00 6.24
CA ALA A 99 2.94 -9.78 5.76
C ALA A 99 3.13 -10.09 4.27
N ILE A 100 2.87 -11.33 3.85
CA ILE A 100 2.99 -11.76 2.46
C ILE A 100 1.59 -12.15 1.97
N CYS A 101 1.15 -11.59 0.85
CA CYS A 101 -0.15 -11.87 0.23
C CYS A 101 -0.02 -12.27 -1.24
#